data_AF-A0A9E5YJZ0-F1
#
_entry.id   AF-A0A9E5YJZ0-F1
#
_cell.length_a   1.000
_cell.length_b   1.000
_cell.length_c   1.000
_cell.angle_alpha   90.00
_cell.angle_beta   90.00
_cell.angle_gamma   90.00
#
_symmetry.space_group_name_H-M   'P 1'
#
loop_
_entity.id
_entity.type
_entity.pdbx_description
1 polymer ?
#
loop_
_entity_poly.entity_id
_entity_poly.type
_entity_poly.pdbx_seq_one_letter_code
_entity_poly.pdbx_strand_id
1 'polypeptide(L)'
;ALTSLVFLGSGIISSCLDNVVVVAATIPIIKDLIAINQVREMLWWVLLFGACFGGNLTIIGSTANIIAIGTLEKDRKQTIKFLDWLKLSIWPSICTMTFALLFFIFVYSHIYK
;
A
#
# COMPACT_ATOMS: atom_id res chain seq x y z
N ALA A 1 -5.65 13.01 -10.60
CA ALA A 1 -4.19 12.94 -10.81
C ALA A 1 -3.45 12.78 -9.48
N LEU A 2 -3.57 13.75 -8.55
CA LEU A 2 -2.87 13.71 -7.26
C LEU A 2 -3.21 12.46 -6.41
N THR A 3 -4.50 12.12 -6.31
CA THR A 3 -4.99 10.90 -5.64
C THR A 3 -4.26 9.64 -6.14
N SER A 4 -4.27 9.41 -7.45
CA SER A 4 -3.63 8.25 -8.07
C SER A 4 -2.11 8.25 -7.87
N LEU A 5 -1.48 9.42 -7.87
CA LEU A 5 -0.04 9.57 -7.62
C LEU A 5 0.33 9.18 -6.19
N VAL A 6 -0.40 9.70 -5.19
CA VAL A 6 -0.19 9.35 -3.78
C VAL A 6 -0.44 7.86 -3.55
N PHE A 7 -1.51 7.31 -4.14
CA PHE A 7 -1.85 5.90 -4.03
C PHE A 7 -0.74 4.99 -4.56
N LEU A 8 -0.36 5.18 -5.83
CA LEU A 8 0.60 4.32 -6.50
C LEU A 8 2.01 4.54 -5.96
N GLY A 9 2.38 5.79 -5.67
CA GLY A 9 3.68 6.13 -5.09
C GLY A 9 3.88 5.49 -3.73
N SER A 10 2.92 5.65 -2.81
CA SER A 10 3.00 5.02 -1.49
C SER A 10 3.00 3.49 -1.57
N GLY A 11 2.22 2.90 -2.48
CA GLY A 11 2.21 1.45 -2.67
C GLY A 11 3.52 0.89 -3.22
N ILE A 12 4.12 1.54 -4.21
CA ILE A 12 5.42 1.12 -4.76
C ILE A 12 6.51 1.25 -3.69
N ILE A 13 6.57 2.37 -2.99
CA ILE A 13 7.58 2.56 -1.93
C ILE A 13 7.36 1.55 -0.80
N SER A 14 6.11 1.29 -0.41
CA SER A 14 5.80 0.31 0.62
C SER A 14 6.03 -1.13 0.17
N SER A 15 6.09 -1.42 -1.13
CA SER A 15 6.53 -2.74 -1.57
C SER A 15 8.02 -2.98 -1.25
N CYS A 16 8.81 -1.93 -1.02
CA CYS A 16 10.23 -2.05 -0.64
C CYS A 16 10.49 -1.78 0.84
N LEU A 17 9.61 -1.03 1.50
CA LEU A 17 9.75 -0.55 2.88
C LEU A 17 8.49 -0.85 3.68
N ASP A 18 8.60 -1.02 5.00
CA ASP A 18 7.43 -1.25 5.84
C ASP A 18 6.38 -0.14 5.72
N ASN A 19 5.11 -0.54 5.61
CA ASN A 19 3.98 0.37 5.41
C ASN A 19 3.86 1.44 6.51
N VAL A 20 4.24 1.14 7.75
CA VAL A 20 4.23 2.14 8.84
C VAL A 20 5.29 3.22 8.59
N VAL A 21 6.48 2.83 8.15
CA VAL A 21 7.57 3.76 7.85
C VAL A 21 7.20 4.65 6.67
N VAL A 22 6.61 4.09 5.62
CA VAL A 22 6.17 4.87 4.44
C VAL A 22 5.10 5.87 4.81
N VAL A 23 4.08 5.45 5.57
CA VAL A 23 3.04 6.37 6.04
C VAL A 23 3.65 7.48 6.88
N ALA A 24 4.47 7.14 7.88
CA ALA A 24 5.10 8.11 8.78
C ALA A 24 5.96 9.14 8.02
N ALA A 25 6.77 8.68 7.07
CA ALA A 25 7.60 9.56 6.23
C ALA A 25 6.79 10.47 5.32
N THR A 26 5.60 10.03 4.90
CA THR A 26 4.74 10.77 3.96
C THR A 26 3.76 11.73 4.66
N ILE A 27 3.56 11.63 5.98
CA ILE A 27 2.72 12.55 6.77
C ILE A 27 2.98 14.04 6.46
N PRO A 28 4.23 14.56 6.51
CA PRO A 28 4.47 15.98 6.22
C PRO A 28 4.07 16.35 4.78
N ILE A 29 4.37 15.48 3.81
CA ILE A 29 4.02 15.67 2.40
C ILE A 29 2.50 15.76 2.24
N ILE A 30 1.74 14.85 2.87
CA ILE A 30 0.28 14.89 2.82
C ILE A 30 -0.25 16.18 3.44
N LYS A 31 0.30 16.63 4.58
CA LYS A 31 -0.13 17.89 5.22
C LYS A 31 0.06 19.09 4.29
N ASP A 32 1.19 19.17 3.59
CA ASP A 32 1.45 20.25 2.63
C ASP A 32 0.50 20.19 1.43
N LEU A 33 0.25 18.98 0.90
CA LEU A 33 -0.70 18.76 -0.20
C LEU A 33 -2.15 19.12 0.17
N ILE A 34 -2.53 18.88 1.42
CA ILE A 34 -3.83 19.22 2.00
C ILE A 34 -3.99 20.74 2.19
N ALA A 35 -2.90 21.47 2.42
CA ALA A 35 -2.93 22.92 2.57
C ALA A 35 -3.24 23.63 1.24
N ILE A 36 -2.81 23.03 0.12
CA ILE A 36 -3.00 23.57 -1.24
C ILE A 36 -4.20 22.99 -1.98
N ASN A 37 -4.84 21.94 -1.46
CA ASN A 37 -5.91 21.21 -2.15
C ASN A 37 -7.15 21.02 -1.27
N GLN A 38 -8.35 21.16 -1.86
CA GLN A 38 -9.63 21.09 -1.15
C GLN A 38 -10.01 19.67 -0.69
N VAL A 39 -9.33 18.64 -1.21
CA VAL A 39 -9.69 17.22 -1.05
C VAL A 39 -8.94 16.59 0.14
N ARG A 40 -9.12 17.18 1.32
CA ARG A 40 -8.27 16.90 2.49
C ARG A 40 -8.34 15.47 2.99
N GLU A 41 -9.55 14.97 3.21
CA GLU A 41 -9.75 13.67 3.85
C GLU A 41 -9.35 12.51 2.94
N MET A 42 -9.60 12.66 1.64
CA MET A 42 -9.32 11.61 0.67
C MET A 42 -7.83 11.27 0.60
N LEU A 43 -6.93 12.26 0.67
CA LEU A 43 -5.49 12.03 0.58
C LEU A 43 -4.96 11.12 1.70
N TRP A 44 -5.54 11.21 2.91
CA TRP A 44 -5.19 10.30 4.02
C TRP A 44 -5.58 8.87 3.73
N TRP A 45 -6.81 8.65 3.25
CA TRP A 45 -7.29 7.32 2.91
C TRP A 45 -6.48 6.71 1.78
N VAL A 46 -6.15 7.50 0.78
CA VAL A 46 -5.44 7.02 -0.40
C VAL A 46 -3.99 6.68 -0.06
N LEU A 47 -3.34 7.44 0.83
CA LEU A 47 -2.03 7.08 1.40
C LEU A 47 -2.11 5.76 2.19
N LEU A 48 -3.10 5.64 3.10
CA LEU A 48 -3.28 4.46 3.94
C LEU A 48 -3.47 3.19 3.12
N PHE A 49 -4.41 3.22 2.17
CA PHE A 49 -4.71 2.07 1.32
C PHE A 49 -3.57 1.78 0.34
N GLY A 50 -2.94 2.81 -0.22
CA GLY A 50 -1.79 2.65 -1.11
C GLY A 50 -0.64 1.93 -0.42
N ALA A 51 -0.20 2.43 0.74
CA ALA A 51 0.88 1.83 1.52
C ALA A 51 0.52 0.40 1.99
N CYS A 52 -0.65 0.20 2.60
CA CYS A 52 -1.02 -1.12 3.13
C CYS A 52 -1.21 -2.19 2.05
N PHE A 53 -1.78 -1.85 0.89
CA PHE A 53 -1.97 -2.83 -0.19
C PHE A 53 -0.70 -3.06 -0.99
N GLY A 54 0.11 -2.02 -1.21
CA GLY A 54 1.40 -2.16 -1.87
C GLY A 54 2.43 -2.95 -1.05
N GLY A 55 2.40 -2.81 0.29
CA GLY A 55 3.29 -3.55 1.19
C GLY A 55 3.13 -5.07 1.17
N ASN A 56 2.01 -5.58 0.62
CA ASN A 56 1.79 -7.03 0.49
C ASN A 56 2.55 -7.66 -0.68
N LEU A 57 3.04 -6.85 -1.63
CA LEU A 57 3.71 -7.35 -2.85
C LEU A 57 5.04 -8.04 -2.56
N THR A 58 5.75 -7.67 -1.50
CA THR A 58 7.02 -8.30 -1.14
C THR A 58 7.01 -8.78 0.30
N ILE A 59 7.89 -9.74 0.61
CA ILE A 59 8.06 -10.27 1.97
C ILE A 59 8.42 -9.15 2.97
N ILE A 60 9.23 -8.18 2.54
CA ILE A 60 9.78 -7.14 3.43
C ILE A 60 8.88 -5.91 3.55
N GLY A 61 7.87 -5.77 2.68
CA GLY A 61 7.00 -4.60 2.63
C GLY A 61 6.04 -4.47 3.81
N SER A 62 5.89 -5.53 4.62
CA SER A 62 5.13 -5.47 5.87
C SER A 62 5.66 -6.48 6.88
N THR A 63 5.68 -6.06 8.15
CA THR A 63 5.96 -6.97 9.28
C THR A 63 5.05 -8.20 9.31
N ALA A 64 3.79 -8.10 8.88
CA ALA A 64 2.87 -9.23 8.83
C ALA A 64 3.34 -10.35 7.89
N ASN A 65 3.94 -9.99 6.74
CA ASN A 65 4.44 -10.95 5.75
C ASN A 65 5.63 -11.74 6.32
N ILE A 66 6.53 -11.05 7.02
CA ILE A 66 7.68 -11.65 7.71
C ILE A 66 7.19 -12.62 8.81
N ILE A 67 6.20 -12.21 9.61
CA ILE A 67 5.61 -13.06 10.66
C ILE A 67 4.94 -14.29 10.05
N ALA A 68 4.23 -14.14 8.93
CA ALA A 68 3.59 -15.27 8.24
C ALA A 68 4.61 -16.32 7.80
N ILE A 69 5.73 -15.90 7.20
CA ILE A 69 6.80 -16.81 6.80
C ILE A 69 7.51 -17.40 8.02
N GLY A 70 7.80 -16.61 9.05
CA GLY A 70 8.42 -17.13 10.28
C GLY A 70 7.55 -18.17 10.98
N THR A 71 6.23 -17.99 10.94
CA THR A 71 5.27 -18.98 11.48
C THR A 71 5.24 -20.24 10.62
N LEU A 72 5.25 -20.11 9.29
CA LEU A 72 5.31 -21.25 8.37
C LEU A 72 6.60 -22.06 8.52
N GLU A 73 7.75 -21.38 8.66
CA GLU A 73 9.04 -22.01 8.91
C GLU A 73 9.05 -22.77 10.23
N LYS A 74 8.49 -22.16 11.29
CA LYS A 74 8.39 -22.78 12.61
C LYS A 74 7.48 -24.02 12.62
N ASP A 75 6.29 -23.93 12.04
CA ASP A 75 5.25 -24.95 12.19
C ASP A 75 5.34 -26.06 11.13
N ARG A 76 5.76 -25.71 9.91
CA ARG A 76 5.78 -26.64 8.76
C ARG A 76 7.17 -26.94 8.22
N LYS A 77 8.23 -26.33 8.76
CA LYS A 77 9.61 -26.48 8.26
C LYS A 77 9.75 -26.16 6.76
N GLN A 78 8.88 -25.29 6.25
CA GLN A 78 8.89 -24.83 4.87
C GLN A 78 9.40 -23.40 4.81
N THR A 79 10.40 -23.17 3.96
CA THR A 79 10.99 -21.84 3.73
C THR A 79 10.46 -21.27 2.42
N ILE A 80 9.92 -20.05 2.45
CA ILE A 80 9.52 -19.33 1.24
C ILE A 80 10.60 -18.30 0.92
N LYS A 81 11.19 -18.37 -0.28
CA LYS A 81 12.18 -17.36 -0.71
C LYS A 81 11.46 -16.10 -1.18
N PHE A 82 12.20 -14.99 -1.23
CA PHE A 82 11.72 -13.71 -1.74
C PHE A 82 10.95 -13.80 -3.07
N LEU A 83 11.53 -14.48 -4.06
CA LEU A 83 10.90 -14.60 -5.38
C LEU A 83 9.66 -15.50 -5.37
N ASP A 84 9.58 -16.48 -4.46
CA ASP A 84 8.43 -17.37 -4.37
C ASP A 84 7.23 -16.61 -3.80
N TRP A 85 7.45 -15.79 -2.76
CA TRP A 85 6.42 -14.88 -2.26
C TRP A 85 6.01 -13.86 -3.31
N LEU A 86 6.96 -13.24 -4.00
CA LEU A 86 6.66 -12.23 -5.03
C LEU A 86 5.75 -12.81 -6.11
N LYS A 87 6.04 -14.03 -6.59
CA LYS A 87 5.19 -14.73 -7.57
C LYS A 87 3.81 -15.06 -7.03
N LEU A 88 3.71 -15.41 -5.75
CA LEU A 88 2.43 -15.72 -5.09
C LEU A 88 1.57 -14.46 -4.89
N SER A 89 2.20 -13.36 -4.49
CA SER A 89 1.53 -12.13 -4.04
C SER A 89 1.26 -11.12 -5.15
N ILE A 90 1.92 -11.22 -6.31
CA ILE A 90 1.77 -10.26 -7.41
C ILE A 90 0.31 -10.13 -7.88
N TRP A 91 -0.38 -11.24 -8.10
CA TRP A 91 -1.77 -11.23 -8.57
C TRP A 91 -2.75 -10.70 -7.52
N PRO A 92 -2.76 -11.19 -6.27
CA PRO A 92 -3.58 -10.59 -5.22
C PRO A 92 -3.33 -9.10 -5.05
N SER A 93 -2.06 -8.67 -5.02
CA SER A 93 -1.69 -7.27 -4.79
C SER A 93 -2.18 -6.37 -5.93
N ILE A 94 -1.99 -6.78 -7.20
CA ILE A 94 -2.50 -6.04 -8.35
C ILE A 94 -4.03 -5.94 -8.31
N CYS A 95 -4.73 -7.04 -8.01
CA CYS A 95 -6.19 -7.05 -7.92
C CYS A 95 -6.69 -6.09 -6.83
N THR A 96 -6.13 -6.16 -5.61
CA THR A 96 -6.54 -5.29 -4.50
C THR A 96 -6.19 -3.83 -4.75
N MET A 97 -5.01 -3.54 -5.31
CA MET A 97 -4.59 -2.18 -5.63
C MET A 97 -5.45 -1.58 -6.75
N THR A 98 -5.76 -2.36 -7.79
CA THR A 98 -6.62 -1.92 -8.90
C THR A 98 -8.03 -1.63 -8.40
N PHE A 99 -8.60 -2.53 -7.59
CA PHE A 99 -9.92 -2.34 -7.00
C PHE A 99 -9.99 -1.06 -6.15
N ALA A 100 -9.00 -0.86 -5.25
CA ALA A 100 -8.93 0.33 -4.42
C ALA A 100 -8.78 1.62 -5.24
N LEU A 101 -7.92 1.59 -6.27
CA LEU A 101 -7.72 2.74 -7.15
C LEU A 101 -9.01 3.14 -7.87
N LEU A 102 -9.74 2.15 -8.42
CA LEU A 102 -11.04 2.39 -9.07
C LEU A 102 -12.08 2.92 -8.07
N PHE A 103 -12.13 2.36 -6.87
CA PHE A 103 -13.01 2.86 -5.80
C PHE A 103 -12.72 4.32 -5.48
N PHE A 104 -11.45 4.70 -5.28
CA PHE A 104 -11.10 6.09 -5.00
C PHE A 104 -11.39 7.01 -6.18
N ILE A 105 -11.13 6.60 -7.41
CA ILE A 105 -11.50 7.40 -8.60
C ILE A 105 -13.01 7.63 -8.66
N PHE A 106 -13.81 6.60 -8.40
CA PHE A 106 -15.27 6.68 -8.36
C PHE A 106 -15.75 7.65 -7.27
N VAL A 107 -15.23 7.50 -6.05
CA VAL A 107 -15.54 8.35 -4.89
C VAL A 107 -15.18 9.81 -5.16
N TYR A 108 -13.99 10.06 -5.72
CA TYR A 108 -13.56 11.40 -6.12
C TYR A 108 -14.56 12.05 -7.09
N SER A 109 -15.03 11.29 -8.09
CA SER A 109 -15.94 11.80 -9.10
C SER A 109 -17.37 12.07 -8.60
N HIS A 110 -17.81 11.46 -7.49
CA HIS A 110 -19.19 11.60 -6.99
C HIS A 110 -19.32 12.46 -5.75
N ILE A 111 -18.31 12.49 -4.88
CA ILE A 111 -18.36 13.19 -3.59
C ILE A 111 -17.66 14.54 -3.63
N TYR A 112 -16.56 14.65 -4.40
CA TYR A 112 -15.67 15.82 -4.38
C TYR A 112 -15.69 16.62 -5.69
N LYS A 113 -16.66 16.35 -6.56
CA LYS A 113 -16.96 17.16 -7.74
C LYS A 113 -17.86 18.34 -7.39
#